data_AF-A0A2N9MLG5-F1
#
_entry.id   AF-A0A2N9MLG5-F1
#
_cell.length_a   1.000
_cell.length_b   1.000
_cell.length_c   1.000
_cell.angle_alpha   90.00
_cell.angle_beta   90.00
_cell.angle_gamma   90.00
#
_symmetry.space_group_name_H-M   'P 1'
#
loop_
_entity.id
_entity.type
_entity.pdbx_description
1 polymer ?
#
loop_
_entity_poly.entity_id
_entity_poly.type
_entity_poly.pdbx_seq_one_letter_code
_entity_poly.pdbx_strand_id
1 'polypeptide(L)'
;MVTGKSVNALGYYATPTDPESVVVQGDLPKAVAEGESVRIRVEETYTDPAGYTLKNGELEWTRTLGRPLNYVTLPDGWTLTSVNTPAVITLDAQGRTMLRFANIRNDQLAVTIKAKKR
;
A
#
# COMPACT_ATOMS: atom_id res chain seq x y z
N MET A 1 -13.09 1.33 8.22
CA MET A 1 -12.24 2.14 9.11
C MET A 1 -13.10 2.69 10.23
N VAL A 2 -12.55 2.82 11.42
CA VAL A 2 -13.21 3.30 12.64
C VAL A 2 -12.34 4.38 13.29
N THR A 3 -12.90 5.16 14.22
CA THR A 3 -12.12 6.19 14.91
C THR A 3 -11.28 5.58 16.03
N GLY A 4 -10.17 6.24 16.35
CA GLY A 4 -9.36 5.91 17.52
C GLY A 4 -10.18 5.90 18.80
N LYS A 5 -11.09 6.86 18.95
CA LYS A 5 -12.02 6.93 20.09
C LYS A 5 -12.86 5.67 20.24
N SER A 6 -13.45 5.17 19.15
CA SER A 6 -14.30 3.97 19.17
C SER A 6 -13.52 2.71 19.53
N VAL A 7 -12.30 2.55 19.01
CA VAL A 7 -11.49 1.35 19.30
C VAL A 7 -10.90 1.37 20.71
N ASN A 8 -10.52 2.55 21.22
CA ASN A 8 -10.04 2.71 22.58
C ASN A 8 -11.12 2.33 23.60
N ALA A 9 -12.39 2.61 23.30
CA ALA A 9 -13.52 2.24 24.15
C ALA A 9 -13.72 0.72 24.31
N LEU A 10 -13.15 -0.09 23.41
CA LEU A 10 -13.20 -1.56 23.50
C LEU A 10 -12.25 -2.12 24.58
N GLY A 11 -11.21 -1.37 24.96
CA GLY A 11 -10.21 -1.82 25.95
C GLY A 11 -9.31 -2.97 25.49
N TYR A 12 -9.29 -3.29 24.18
CA TYR A 12 -8.51 -4.43 23.64
C TYR A 12 -7.01 -4.14 23.50
N TYR A 13 -6.61 -2.87 23.39
CA TYR A 13 -5.24 -2.48 23.06
C TYR A 13 -4.52 -1.93 24.30
N ALA A 14 -3.33 -2.46 24.61
CA ALA A 14 -2.55 -2.03 25.76
C ALA A 14 -2.11 -0.55 25.69
N THR A 15 -1.92 -0.03 24.49
CA THR A 15 -1.64 1.39 24.25
C THR A 15 -2.78 1.97 23.42
N PRO A 16 -3.54 2.95 23.96
CA PRO A 16 -4.57 3.65 23.21
C PRO A 16 -3.99 4.39 22.00
N THR A 17 -4.72 4.39 20.89
CA THR A 17 -4.37 5.21 19.72
C THR A 17 -4.89 6.65 19.89
N ASP A 18 -4.41 7.59 19.08
CA ASP A 18 -4.95 8.96 19.03
C ASP A 18 -6.47 8.90 18.76
N PRO A 19 -7.34 9.49 19.61
CA PRO A 19 -8.79 9.46 19.45
C PRO A 19 -9.29 9.92 18.08
N GLU A 20 -8.60 10.87 17.46
CA GLU A 20 -8.98 11.45 16.16
C GLU A 20 -8.35 10.70 14.97
N SER A 21 -7.50 9.70 15.24
CA SER A 21 -6.92 8.87 14.19
C SER A 21 -7.94 7.93 13.55
N VAL A 22 -7.62 7.53 12.32
CA VAL A 22 -8.36 6.51 11.58
C VAL A 22 -7.69 5.16 11.78
N VAL A 23 -8.48 4.16 12.20
CA VAL A 23 -8.01 2.83 12.53
C VAL A 23 -8.67 1.78 11.65
N VAL A 24 -7.89 0.79 11.26
CA VAL A 24 -8.38 -0.43 10.62
C VAL A 24 -8.55 -1.49 11.70
N GLN A 25 -9.80 -1.84 11.99
CA GLN A 25 -10.16 -2.92 12.91
C GLN A 25 -11.00 -3.95 12.14
N GLY A 26 -10.74 -5.23 12.39
CA GLY A 26 -11.51 -6.33 11.83
C GLY A 26 -11.77 -7.40 12.89
N ASP A 27 -12.96 -7.99 12.82
CA ASP A 27 -13.33 -9.12 13.67
C ASP A 27 -12.90 -10.43 13.03
N LEU A 28 -12.37 -11.33 13.86
CA LEU A 28 -12.06 -12.69 13.42
C LEU A 28 -13.34 -13.55 13.46
N PRO A 29 -13.50 -14.50 12.53
CA PRO A 29 -14.68 -15.37 12.50
C PRO A 29 -14.80 -16.25 13.75
N LYS A 30 -13.69 -16.46 14.48
CA LYS A 30 -13.64 -17.13 15.77
C LYS A 30 -12.46 -16.63 16.58
N ALA A 31 -12.51 -16.84 17.89
CA ALA A 31 -11.34 -16.68 18.76
C ALA A 31 -10.20 -17.61 18.32
N VAL A 32 -8.97 -17.15 18.48
CA VAL A 32 -7.75 -17.93 18.20
C VAL A 32 -7.38 -18.69 19.47
N ALA A 33 -7.38 -20.02 19.41
CA ALA A 33 -7.02 -20.86 20.56
C ALA A 33 -5.51 -20.83 20.86
N GLU A 34 -5.11 -21.33 22.03
CA GLU A 34 -3.70 -21.46 22.38
C GLU A 34 -2.98 -22.37 21.37
N GLY A 35 -1.84 -21.90 20.85
CA GLY A 35 -1.08 -22.59 19.80
C GLY A 35 -1.70 -22.55 18.40
N GLU A 36 -2.90 -21.96 18.24
CA GLU A 36 -3.53 -21.80 16.94
C GLU A 36 -2.92 -20.60 16.19
N SER A 37 -2.76 -20.75 14.88
CA SER A 37 -2.39 -19.66 13.99
C SER A 37 -3.45 -19.49 12.91
N VAL A 38 -3.84 -18.25 12.66
CA VAL A 38 -4.75 -17.88 11.57
C VAL A 38 -4.05 -16.94 10.60
N ARG A 39 -4.36 -17.05 9.32
CA ARG A 39 -3.84 -16.15 8.29
C ARG A 39 -4.91 -15.13 7.92
N ILE A 40 -4.58 -13.86 8.05
CA ILE A 40 -5.41 -12.74 7.66
C ILE A 40 -4.76 -12.08 6.46
N ARG A 41 -5.56 -11.72 5.45
CA ARG A 41 -5.12 -10.86 4.35
C ARG A 41 -5.87 -9.54 4.43
N VAL A 42 -5.10 -8.45 4.51
CA VAL A 42 -5.62 -7.09 4.42
C VAL A 42 -5.16 -6.52 3.09
N GLU A 43 -6.11 -6.12 2.25
CA GLU A 43 -5.86 -5.47 0.98
C GLU A 43 -6.44 -4.05 1.04
N GLU A 44 -5.57 -3.06 0.85
CA GLU A 44 -5.95 -1.66 0.87
C GLU A 44 -5.59 -1.03 -0.47
N THR A 45 -6.53 -0.28 -1.04
CA THR A 45 -6.30 0.53 -2.23
C THR A 45 -6.54 1.98 -1.86
N TYR A 46 -5.56 2.83 -2.12
CA TYR A 46 -5.67 4.27 -1.94
C TYR A 46 -5.09 4.98 -3.18
N THR A 47 -5.65 6.14 -3.49
CA THR A 47 -5.08 7.03 -4.50
C THR A 47 -4.01 7.89 -3.83
N ASP A 48 -2.84 7.99 -4.46
CA ASP A 48 -1.71 8.73 -3.91
C ASP A 48 -1.37 9.97 -4.76
N PRO A 49 -2.16 11.06 -4.70
CA PRO A 49 -1.94 12.23 -5.53
C PRO A 49 -0.59 12.91 -5.23
N ALA A 50 -0.13 12.86 -3.98
CA ALA A 50 1.14 13.47 -3.56
C ALA A 50 2.37 12.70 -4.06
N GLY A 51 2.19 11.48 -4.60
CA GLY A 51 3.27 10.66 -5.13
C GLY A 51 3.69 11.08 -6.53
N TYR A 52 2.74 11.61 -7.30
CA TYR A 52 2.94 11.90 -8.70
C TYR A 52 3.34 13.36 -8.92
N THR A 53 4.42 13.55 -9.65
CA THR A 53 4.86 14.86 -10.14
C THR A 53 5.08 14.78 -11.64
N LEU A 54 4.84 15.91 -12.33
CA LEU A 54 5.23 16.06 -13.72
C LEU A 54 6.51 16.89 -13.78
N LYS A 55 7.56 16.33 -14.34
CA LYS A 55 8.85 17.00 -14.57
C LYS A 55 9.18 16.91 -16.04
N ASN A 56 9.22 18.06 -16.73
CA ASN A 56 9.54 18.15 -18.16
C ASN A 56 8.68 17.23 -19.06
N GLY A 57 7.41 17.03 -18.71
CA GLY A 57 6.49 16.15 -19.46
C GLY A 57 6.62 14.66 -19.13
N GLU A 58 7.55 14.27 -18.26
CA GLU A 58 7.65 12.92 -17.70
C GLU A 58 6.92 12.86 -16.36
N LEU A 59 6.16 11.79 -16.14
CA LEU A 59 5.56 11.47 -14.86
C LEU A 59 6.62 10.78 -14.00
N GLU A 60 6.85 11.31 -12.81
CA GLU A 60 7.70 10.73 -11.79
C GLU A 60 6.87 10.45 -10.55
N TRP A 61 6.93 9.21 -10.06
CA TRP A 61 6.35 8.80 -8.80
C TRP A 61 7.43 8.34 -7.84
N THR A 62 7.50 8.94 -6.66
CA THR A 62 8.51 8.60 -5.64
C THR A 62 7.88 8.40 -4.26
N ARG A 63 8.12 7.22 -3.66
CA ARG A 63 7.66 6.84 -2.33
C ARG A 63 8.57 5.83 -1.64
N THR A 64 8.43 5.74 -0.32
CA THR A 64 8.92 4.60 0.45
C THR A 64 7.81 3.57 0.64
N LEU A 65 8.11 2.30 0.38
CA LEU A 65 7.17 1.18 0.51
C LEU A 65 7.66 0.20 1.58
N GLY A 66 6.94 0.14 2.70
CA GLY A 66 7.27 -0.74 3.84
C GLY A 66 6.43 -2.01 3.92
N ARG A 67 5.33 -2.14 3.16
CA ARG A 67 4.51 -3.37 3.19
C ARG A 67 5.25 -4.52 2.49
N PRO A 68 5.04 -5.78 2.90
CA PRO A 68 5.70 -6.92 2.26
C PRO A 68 5.36 -7.07 0.78
N LEU A 69 4.16 -6.66 0.37
CA LEU A 69 3.68 -6.71 -0.99
C LEU A 69 2.99 -5.39 -1.33
N ASN A 70 3.42 -4.75 -2.42
CA ASN A 70 2.86 -3.48 -2.89
C ASN A 70 2.57 -3.55 -4.38
N TYR A 71 1.49 -2.90 -4.79
CA TYR A 71 1.10 -2.76 -6.18
C TYR A 71 1.00 -1.26 -6.50
N VAL A 72 1.69 -0.83 -7.56
CA VAL A 72 1.61 0.54 -8.07
C VAL A 72 1.17 0.47 -9.52
N THR A 73 0.00 1.03 -9.81
CA THR A 73 -0.54 1.07 -11.18
C THR A 73 -0.37 2.48 -11.74
N LEU A 74 0.26 2.58 -12.91
CA LEU A 74 0.38 3.85 -13.61
C LEU A 74 -1.00 4.36 -14.05
N PRO A 75 -1.24 5.68 -14.05
CA PRO A 75 -2.45 6.24 -14.62
C PRO A 75 -2.61 5.85 -16.10
N ASP A 76 -3.83 5.89 -16.60
CA ASP A 76 -4.09 5.61 -18.01
C ASP A 76 -3.37 6.64 -18.93
N GLY A 77 -2.99 6.21 -20.12
CA GLY A 77 -2.23 7.02 -21.07
C GLY A 77 -0.74 7.22 -20.73
N TRP A 78 -0.20 6.50 -19.75
CA TRP A 78 1.23 6.51 -19.42
C TRP A 78 1.91 5.16 -19.70
N THR A 79 3.17 5.24 -20.10
CA THR A 79 4.05 4.08 -20.36
C THR A 79 5.30 4.18 -19.50
N LEU A 80 5.59 3.11 -18.76
CA LEU A 80 6.78 2.99 -17.92
C LEU A 80 8.06 3.23 -18.74
N THR A 81 8.91 4.13 -18.26
CA THR A 81 10.24 4.41 -18.85
C THR A 81 11.36 3.89 -17.95
N SER A 82 11.20 3.97 -16.63
CA SER A 82 12.17 3.41 -15.68
C SER A 82 11.56 3.09 -14.32
N VAL A 83 12.21 2.17 -13.61
CA VAL A 83 11.96 1.87 -12.20
C VAL A 83 13.31 1.56 -11.54
N ASN A 84 13.56 2.14 -10.36
CA ASN A 84 14.85 1.99 -9.67
C ASN A 84 14.93 0.74 -8.75
N THR A 85 13.81 0.06 -8.54
CA THR A 85 13.67 -1.08 -7.62
C THR A 85 13.11 -2.28 -8.38
N PRO A 86 13.63 -3.50 -8.18
CA PRO A 86 13.10 -4.69 -8.85
C PRO A 86 11.60 -4.86 -8.64
N ALA A 87 10.86 -5.02 -9.75
CA ALA A 87 9.42 -5.19 -9.77
C ALA A 87 9.02 -6.20 -10.84
N VAL A 88 7.90 -6.89 -10.60
CA VAL A 88 7.21 -7.64 -11.66
C VAL A 88 6.26 -6.69 -12.36
N ILE A 89 6.41 -6.54 -13.67
CA ILE A 89 5.59 -5.66 -14.50
C ILE A 89 4.51 -6.51 -15.18
N THR A 90 3.25 -6.11 -15.01
CA THR A 90 2.10 -6.72 -15.69
C THR A 90 1.15 -5.64 -16.18
N LEU A 91 0.06 -6.05 -16.81
CA LEU A 91 -1.09 -5.19 -17.04
C LEU A 91 -2.18 -5.50 -16.02
N ASP A 92 -2.91 -4.48 -15.58
CA ASP A 92 -4.15 -4.69 -14.84
C ASP A 92 -5.31 -5.05 -15.78
N ALA A 93 -6.50 -5.26 -15.22
CA ALA A 93 -7.70 -5.60 -15.99
C ALA A 93 -8.11 -4.51 -17.00
N GLN A 94 -7.62 -3.28 -16.84
CA GLN A 94 -7.86 -2.14 -17.73
C GLN A 94 -6.71 -1.91 -18.72
N GLY A 95 -5.69 -2.77 -18.75
CA GLY A 95 -4.54 -2.62 -19.65
C GLY A 95 -3.53 -1.54 -19.22
N ARG A 96 -3.61 -1.06 -17.97
CA ARG A 96 -2.63 -0.12 -17.41
C ARG A 96 -1.42 -0.87 -16.88
N THR A 97 -0.26 -0.23 -16.93
CA THR A 97 0.98 -0.84 -16.42
C THR A 97 0.91 -0.92 -14.89
N MET A 98 1.00 -2.14 -14.35
CA MET A 98 1.05 -2.42 -12.92
C MET A 98 2.42 -2.95 -12.54
N LEU A 99 2.99 -2.39 -11.47
CA LEU A 99 4.27 -2.80 -10.90
C LEU A 99 4.02 -3.46 -9.54
N ARG A 100 4.47 -4.70 -9.40
CA ARG A 100 4.41 -5.45 -8.13
C ARG A 100 5.78 -5.49 -7.48
N PHE A 101 5.87 -4.95 -6.27
CA PHE A 101 7.09 -4.95 -5.45
C PHE A 101 6.95 -5.92 -4.27
N ALA A 102 7.97 -6.74 -4.06
CA ALA A 102 8.08 -7.60 -2.88
C ALA A 102 9.18 -7.06 -1.97
N ASN A 103 8.83 -6.79 -0.71
CA ASN A 103 9.79 -6.42 0.33
C ASN A 103 9.90 -7.56 1.34
N ILE A 104 11.00 -8.31 1.28
CA ILE A 104 11.27 -9.44 2.17
C ILE A 104 12.05 -9.03 3.44
N ARG A 105 12.28 -7.72 3.63
CA ARG A 105 13.10 -7.16 4.71
C ARG A 105 12.21 -6.39 5.68
N ASN A 106 12.73 -6.16 6.89
CA ASN A 106 12.10 -5.31 7.90
C ASN A 106 12.54 -3.83 7.75
N ASP A 107 12.53 -3.32 6.52
CA ASP A 107 12.89 -1.94 6.16
C ASP A 107 11.93 -1.39 5.09
N GLN A 108 12.26 -0.24 4.48
CA GLN A 108 11.48 0.35 3.40
C GLN A 108 12.22 0.29 2.06
N LEU A 109 11.47 0.06 0.98
CA LEU A 109 11.95 0.23 -0.39
C LEU A 109 11.80 1.69 -0.80
N ALA A 110 12.88 2.38 -1.17
CA ALA A 110 12.82 3.71 -1.77
C ALA A 110 12.59 3.59 -3.27
N VAL A 111 11.34 3.74 -3.70
CA VAL A 111 10.90 3.49 -5.08
C VAL A 111 10.72 4.80 -5.82
N THR A 112 11.33 4.87 -7.00
CA THR A 112 11.09 5.90 -8.02
C THR A 112 10.68 5.20 -9.31
N ILE A 113 9.54 5.61 -9.85
CA ILE A 113 8.98 5.17 -11.12
C ILE A 113 8.93 6.38 -12.04
N LYS A 114 9.36 6.22 -13.29
CA LYS A 114 9.18 7.23 -14.33
C LYS A 114 8.37 6.68 -15.48
N ALA A 115 7.56 7.53 -16.08
CA ALA A 115 6.73 7.18 -17.22
C ALA A 115 6.57 8.36 -18.16
N LYS A 116 6.41 8.07 -19.45
CA LYS A 116 6.08 9.06 -20.49
C LYS A 116 4.63 8.90 -20.93
N LYS A 117 4.03 10.00 -21.38
CA LYS A 117 2.70 9.96 -21.99
C LYS A 117 2.75 9.13 -23.27
N ARG A 118 1.70 8.34 -23.50
CA ARG A 118 1.49 7.58 -24.74
C ARG A 118 1.15 8.51 -25.90
#